data_AF-A0A8M1KFK6-F1
#
_entry.id   AF-A0A8M1KFK6-F1
#
_cell.length_a   1.000
_cell.length_b   1.000
_cell.length_c   1.000
_cell.angle_alpha   90.00
_cell.angle_beta   90.00
_cell.angle_gamma   90.00
#
_symmetry.space_group_name_H-M   'P 1'
#
loop_
_entity.id
_entity.type
_entity.pdbx_description
1 polymer ?
#
loop_
_entity_poly.entity_id
_entity_poly.type
_entity_poly.pdbx_seq_one_letter_code
_entity_poly.pdbx_strand_id
1 'polypeptide(L)'
;MTVAVFFGCAFIAFGPAFSLFIFTIAKDPLRVIILIAGAFFWLLSLLLSSLVWFIATKASNADDTSLQRGLLIFGVIFSVLLQEVFRYGYYRLLRKANEGLAAISEDDNSTISVQQMAYGMACTNL
;
A
#
# COMPACT_ATOMS: atom_id res chain seq x y z
N MET A 1 -3.19 24.34 -23.54
CA MET A 1 -4.14 24.41 -22.41
C MET A 1 -4.16 23.11 -21.60
N THR A 2 -4.21 21.94 -22.23
CA THR A 2 -4.24 20.62 -21.55
C THR A 2 -2.94 20.23 -20.85
N VAL A 3 -1.79 20.50 -21.47
CA VAL A 3 -0.47 20.08 -20.96
C VAL A 3 -0.11 20.74 -19.63
N ALA A 4 -0.37 22.05 -19.49
CA ALA A 4 -0.11 22.78 -18.26
C ALA A 4 -0.96 22.29 -17.08
N VAL A 5 -2.24 21.98 -17.33
CA VAL A 5 -3.15 21.42 -16.31
C VAL A 5 -2.74 19.99 -15.93
N PHE A 6 -2.34 19.18 -16.91
CA PHE A 6 -1.83 17.83 -16.66
C PHE A 6 -0.60 17.86 -15.73
N PHE A 7 0.41 18.68 -16.04
CA PHE A 7 1.59 18.80 -15.18
C PHE A 7 1.26 19.42 -13.83
N GLY A 8 0.34 20.40 -13.77
CA GLY A 8 -0.13 20.98 -12.52
C GLY A 8 -0.77 19.93 -11.59
N CYS A 9 -1.71 19.13 -12.10
CA CYS A 9 -2.36 18.07 -11.34
C CYS A 9 -1.37 16.95 -10.97
N ALA A 10 -0.48 16.55 -11.88
CA ALA A 10 0.51 15.50 -11.64
C ALA A 10 1.50 15.90 -10.54
N PHE A 11 2.01 17.12 -10.53
CA PHE A 11 2.93 17.58 -9.50
C PHE A 11 2.24 17.81 -8.16
N ILE A 12 0.96 18.20 -8.13
CA ILE A 12 0.19 18.28 -6.87
C ILE A 12 -0.05 16.88 -6.30
N ALA A 13 -0.43 15.91 -7.13
CA ALA A 13 -0.72 14.56 -6.67
C ALA A 13 0.55 13.78 -6.28
N PHE A 14 1.58 13.80 -7.13
CA PHE A 14 2.76 12.95 -6.97
C PHE A 14 4.01 13.69 -6.46
N GLY A 15 4.02 15.03 -6.43
CA GLY A 15 5.20 15.81 -6.07
C GLY A 15 5.80 15.43 -4.70
N PRO A 16 4.99 15.36 -3.62
CA PRO A 16 5.48 14.95 -2.31
C PRO A 16 5.99 13.51 -2.27
N ALA A 17 5.23 12.56 -2.84
CA ALA A 17 5.61 11.15 -2.89
C ALA A 17 6.90 10.93 -3.69
N PHE A 18 7.05 11.62 -4.82
CA PHE A 18 8.24 11.56 -5.67
C PHE A 18 9.47 12.16 -4.98
N SER A 19 9.31 13.27 -4.26
CA SER A 19 10.37 13.86 -3.45
C SER A 19 10.86 12.89 -2.37
N LEU A 20 9.94 12.28 -1.62
CA LEU A 20 10.28 11.27 -0.61
C LEU A 20 10.97 10.05 -1.21
N PHE A 21 10.52 9.61 -2.39
CA PHE A 21 11.16 8.51 -3.12
C PHE A 21 12.62 8.82 -3.48
N ILE A 22 12.90 9.99 -4.09
CA ILE A 22 14.26 10.37 -4.49
C ILE A 22 15.16 10.60 -3.27
N PHE A 23 14.68 11.31 -2.24
CA PHE A 23 15.55 11.71 -1.14
C PHE A 23 15.80 10.59 -0.12
N THR A 24 14.79 9.75 0.13
CA THR A 24 14.82 8.75 1.21
C THR A 24 15.01 7.33 0.69
N ILE A 25 14.29 6.94 -0.37
CA ILE A 25 14.20 5.54 -0.80
C ILE A 25 15.29 5.19 -1.82
N ALA A 26 15.60 6.09 -2.76
CA ALA A 26 16.58 5.85 -3.81
C ALA A 26 18.02 5.71 -3.31
N LYS A 27 18.31 6.07 -2.05
CA LYS A 27 19.64 5.92 -1.45
C LYS A 27 19.99 4.50 -1.03
N ASP A 28 18.99 3.69 -0.66
CA ASP A 28 19.19 2.32 -0.18
C ASP A 28 18.35 1.34 -1.03
N PRO A 29 18.98 0.42 -1.80
CA PRO A 29 18.26 -0.52 -2.65
C PRO A 29 17.32 -1.45 -1.86
N LEU A 30 17.65 -1.74 -0.60
CA LEU A 30 16.78 -2.52 0.29
C LEU A 30 15.45 -1.81 0.56
N ARG A 31 15.46 -0.48 0.71
CA ARG A 31 14.23 0.34 0.88
C ARG A 31 13.34 0.31 -0.37
N VAL A 32 13.94 0.22 -1.55
CA VAL A 32 13.21 0.11 -2.81
C VAL A 32 12.47 -1.23 -2.87
N ILE A 33 13.14 -2.33 -2.52
CA ILE A 33 12.55 -3.68 -2.54
C ILE A 33 11.37 -3.77 -1.56
N ILE A 34 11.53 -3.27 -0.34
CA ILE A 34 10.43 -3.28 0.65
C ILE A 34 9.26 -2.41 0.16
N LEU A 35 9.51 -1.25 -0.48
CA LEU A 35 8.45 -0.39 -1.00
C LEU A 35 7.65 -1.09 -2.11
N ILE A 36 8.34 -1.74 -3.04
CA ILE A 36 7.69 -2.52 -4.11
C ILE A 36 6.87 -3.68 -3.51
N ALA A 37 7.42 -4.38 -2.52
CA ALA A 37 6.69 -5.44 -1.83
C ALA A 37 5.43 -4.90 -1.13
N GLY A 38 5.52 -3.76 -0.45
CA GLY A 38 4.37 -3.10 0.18
C GLY A 38 3.28 -2.71 -0.83
N ALA A 39 3.67 -2.12 -1.96
CA ALA A 39 2.76 -1.78 -3.06
C ALA A 39 2.10 -3.03 -3.66
N PHE A 40 2.83 -4.13 -3.81
CA PHE A 40 2.29 -5.41 -4.27
C PHE A 40 1.23 -5.96 -3.32
N PHE A 41 1.50 -5.97 -2.00
CA PHE A 41 0.50 -6.40 -1.01
C PHE A 41 -0.72 -5.50 -0.98
N TRP A 42 -0.55 -4.19 -1.17
CA TRP A 42 -1.67 -3.25 -1.30
C TRP A 42 -2.54 -3.56 -2.53
N LEU A 43 -1.92 -3.77 -3.69
CA LEU A 43 -2.62 -4.18 -4.92
C LEU A 43 -3.34 -5.53 -4.76
N LEU A 44 -2.70 -6.50 -4.09
CA LEU A 44 -3.31 -7.80 -3.81
C LEU A 44 -4.55 -7.66 -2.91
N SER A 45 -4.51 -6.78 -1.92
CA SER A 45 -5.66 -6.46 -1.07
C SER A 45 -6.82 -5.87 -1.90
N LEU A 46 -6.53 -4.92 -2.78
CA LEU A 46 -7.53 -4.35 -3.69
C LEU A 46 -8.10 -5.38 -4.66
N LEU A 47 -7.27 -6.29 -5.16
CA LEU A 47 -7.70 -7.36 -6.06
C LEU A 47 -8.72 -8.28 -5.36
N LEU A 48 -8.43 -8.70 -4.12
CA LEU A 48 -9.35 -9.52 -3.33
C LEU A 48 -10.63 -8.76 -2.99
N SER A 49 -10.52 -7.47 -2.64
CA SER A 49 -11.67 -6.60 -2.39
C SER A 49 -12.56 -6.45 -3.62
N SER A 50 -11.98 -6.25 -4.81
CA SER A 50 -12.69 -6.19 -6.08
C SER A 50 -13.39 -7.50 -6.41
N LEU A 51 -12.74 -8.64 -6.14
CA LEU A 51 -13.32 -9.96 -6.37
C LEU A 51 -14.54 -10.21 -5.47
N VAL A 52 -14.48 -9.83 -4.19
CA VAL A 52 -15.63 -9.89 -3.27
C VAL A 52 -16.76 -8.97 -3.74
N TRP A 53 -16.45 -7.74 -4.14
CA TRP A 53 -17.45 -6.81 -4.67
C TRP A 53 -18.09 -7.33 -5.97
N PHE A 54 -17.30 -7.97 -6.85
CA PHE A 54 -17.78 -8.57 -8.09
C PHE A 54 -18.76 -9.72 -7.82
N ILE A 55 -18.43 -10.62 -6.88
CA ILE A 55 -19.33 -11.71 -6.46
C ILE A 55 -20.61 -11.14 -5.84
N ALA A 56 -20.50 -10.14 -4.95
CA ALA A 56 -21.65 -9.49 -4.32
C ALA A 56 -22.57 -8.84 -5.36
N THR A 57 -22.01 -8.15 -6.34
CA THR A 57 -22.75 -7.52 -7.44
C THR A 57 -23.43 -8.55 -8.33
N LYS A 58 -22.78 -9.67 -8.62
CA LYS A 58 -23.37 -10.76 -9.42
C LYS A 58 -24.48 -11.51 -8.69
N ALA A 59 -24.42 -11.60 -7.37
CA ALA A 59 -25.43 -12.24 -6.53
C ALA A 59 -26.65 -11.33 -6.25
N SER A 60 -26.50 -10.01 -6.37
CA SER A 60 -27.55 -9.03 -6.14
C SER A 60 -28.30 -8.71 -7.45
N ASN A 61 -29.64 -8.75 -7.42
CA ASN A 61 -30.46 -8.38 -8.59
C ASN A 61 -30.33 -6.87 -8.89
N ALA A 62 -30.16 -6.53 -10.17
CA ALA A 62 -29.80 -5.19 -10.64
C ALA A 62 -30.92 -4.13 -10.54
N ASP A 63 -32.12 -4.48 -10.06
CA ASP A 63 -33.28 -3.57 -10.07
C ASP A 63 -33.28 -2.55 -8.90
N ASP A 64 -32.57 -2.81 -7.80
CA ASP A 64 -32.56 -1.90 -6.65
C ASP A 64 -31.31 -1.00 -6.60
N THR A 65 -31.49 0.24 -7.05
CA THR A 65 -30.44 1.29 -7.01
C THR A 65 -29.98 1.61 -5.59
N SER A 66 -30.87 1.45 -4.59
CA SER A 66 -30.58 1.64 -3.16
C SER A 66 -29.67 0.53 -2.61
N LEU A 67 -29.89 -0.72 -3.03
CA LEU A 67 -29.12 -1.88 -2.62
C LEU A 67 -27.70 -1.81 -3.22
N GLN A 68 -27.56 -1.43 -4.50
CA GLN A 68 -26.24 -1.21 -5.12
C GLN A 68 -25.39 -0.17 -4.37
N ARG A 69 -25.99 0.95 -3.93
CA ARG A 69 -25.29 1.95 -3.13
C ARG A 69 -24.83 1.37 -1.79
N GLY A 70 -25.68 0.57 -1.13
CA GLY A 70 -25.30 -0.15 0.09
C GLY A 70 -24.14 -1.13 -0.13
N LEU A 71 -24.16 -1.85 -1.25
CA LEU A 71 -23.11 -2.81 -1.63
C LEU A 71 -21.77 -2.12 -1.94
N LEU A 72 -21.80 -0.94 -2.55
CA LEU A 72 -20.60 -0.11 -2.76
C LEU A 72 -20.02 0.36 -1.43
N ILE A 73 -20.85 0.87 -0.52
CA ILE A 73 -20.41 1.31 0.81
C ILE A 73 -19.80 0.13 1.59
N PHE A 74 -20.48 -1.01 1.59
CA PHE A 74 -19.96 -2.25 2.20
C PHE A 74 -18.64 -2.69 1.57
N GLY A 75 -18.54 -2.65 0.23
CA GLY A 75 -17.33 -2.99 -0.50
C GLY A 75 -16.14 -2.09 -0.15
N VAL A 76 -16.37 -0.78 0.01
CA VAL A 76 -15.33 0.17 0.43
C VAL A 76 -14.88 -0.10 1.87
N ILE A 77 -15.81 -0.30 2.80
CA ILE A 77 -15.47 -0.63 4.21
C ILE A 77 -14.67 -1.94 4.26
N PHE A 78 -15.12 -2.95 3.53
CA PHE A 78 -14.43 -4.24 3.42
C PHE A 78 -13.03 -4.09 2.80
N SER A 79 -12.88 -3.21 1.79
CA SER A 79 -11.58 -2.89 1.18
C SER A 79 -10.61 -2.32 2.21
N VAL A 80 -11.05 -1.34 3.00
CA VAL A 80 -10.23 -0.72 4.05
C VAL A 80 -9.81 -1.75 5.10
N LEU A 81 -10.73 -2.62 5.53
CA LEU A 81 -10.41 -3.71 6.46
C LEU A 81 -9.37 -4.69 5.90
N LEU A 82 -9.52 -5.11 4.64
CA LEU A 82 -8.52 -5.95 3.99
C LEU A 82 -7.17 -5.23 3.90
N GLN A 83 -7.15 -3.96 3.52
CA GLN A 83 -5.93 -3.16 3.43
C GLN A 83 -5.19 -3.10 4.79
N GLU A 84 -5.90 -2.90 5.90
CA GLU A 84 -5.30 -2.93 7.24
C GLU A 84 -4.79 -4.32 7.66
N VAL A 85 -5.50 -5.40 7.30
CA VAL A 85 -5.03 -6.77 7.55
C VAL A 85 -3.76 -7.08 6.76
N PHE A 86 -3.72 -6.73 5.48
CA PHE A 86 -2.52 -6.90 4.65
C PHE A 86 -1.36 -6.05 5.14
N ARG A 87 -1.62 -4.84 5.64
CA ARG A 87 -0.62 -3.97 6.27
C ARG A 87 -0.02 -4.60 7.52
N TYR A 88 -0.85 -5.18 8.39
CA TYR A 88 -0.37 -5.92 9.56
C TYR A 88 0.45 -7.16 9.15
N GLY A 89 -0.02 -7.90 8.15
CA GLY A 89 0.71 -9.03 7.57
C GLY A 89 2.08 -8.61 7.03
N TYR A 90 2.14 -7.51 6.29
CA TYR A 90 3.37 -6.94 5.76
C TYR A 90 4.32 -6.46 6.86
N TYR A 91 3.82 -5.80 7.92
CA TYR A 91 4.63 -5.44 9.09
C TYR A 91 5.25 -6.68 9.75
N ARG A 92 4.46 -7.76 9.88
CA ARG A 92 4.96 -9.02 10.45
C ARG A 92 6.02 -9.68 9.56
N LEU A 93 5.87 -9.61 8.24
CA LEU A 93 6.86 -10.09 7.28
C LEU A 93 8.16 -9.28 7.36
N LEU A 94 8.06 -7.95 7.40
CA LEU A 94 9.22 -7.07 7.57
C LEU A 94 9.96 -7.35 8.87
N ARG A 95 9.23 -7.52 9.98
CA ARG A 95 9.84 -7.85 11.28
C ARG A 95 10.59 -9.17 11.23
N LYS A 96 10.01 -10.21 10.63
CA LYS A 96 10.69 -11.50 10.43
C LYS A 96 11.92 -11.39 9.51
N ALA A 97 11.82 -10.60 8.45
CA ALA A 97 12.94 -10.36 7.55
C ALA A 97 14.09 -9.64 8.29
N ASN A 98 13.77 -8.65 9.12
CA ASN A 98 14.75 -7.94 9.93
C ASN A 98 15.41 -8.84 10.98
N GLU A 99 14.63 -9.67 11.67
CA GLU A 99 15.14 -10.68 12.62
C GLU A 99 16.04 -11.71 11.90
N GLY A 100 15.66 -12.15 10.70
CA GLY A 100 16.47 -13.07 9.90
C GLY A 100 17.76 -12.45 9.36
N LEU A 101 17.72 -11.18 8.93
CA LEU A 101 18.89 -10.43 8.51
C LEU A 101 19.87 -10.16 9.67
N ALA A 102 19.35 -9.86 10.86
CA ALA A 102 20.14 -9.65 12.07
C ALA A 102 20.80 -10.94 12.58
N ALA A 103 20.15 -12.10 12.41
CA ALA A 103 20.73 -13.39 12.78
C ALA A 103 21.87 -13.85 11.84
N ILE A 104 21.91 -13.33 10.61
CA ILE A 104 22.92 -13.66 9.58
C ILE A 104 24.06 -12.63 9.55
N SER A 105 23.80 -11.40 10.00
CA SER A 105 24.81 -10.33 10.08
C SER A 105 25.53 -10.41 11.42
N GLU A 106 26.73 -10.99 11.45
CA GLU A 106 27.59 -11.11 12.64
C GLU A 106 28.16 -9.77 13.17
N ASP A 107 27.71 -8.62 12.64
CA ASP A 107 28.28 -7.30 12.91
C ASP A 107 27.20 -6.28 13.32
N ASP A 108 27.43 -5.67 14.48
CA ASP A 108 26.50 -4.91 15.35
C ASP A 108 26.12 -3.51 14.81
N ASN A 109 25.90 -3.34 13.50
CA ASN A 109 25.77 -1.97 12.92
C ASN A 109 24.73 -1.76 11.81
N SER A 110 23.89 -2.74 11.45
CA SER A 110 22.91 -2.58 10.37
C SER A 110 21.45 -2.72 10.82
N THR A 111 21.14 -2.28 12.04
CA THR A 111 19.74 -2.23 12.47
C THR A 111 19.02 -1.08 11.76
N ILE A 112 18.30 -1.41 10.68
CA ILE A 112 17.26 -0.53 10.16
C ILE A 112 16.31 -0.26 11.33
N SER A 113 16.36 0.97 11.84
CA SER A 113 15.53 1.40 12.96
C SER A 113 14.06 1.13 12.61
N VAL A 114 13.30 0.60 13.56
CA VAL A 114 11.86 0.34 13.44
C VAL A 114 11.11 1.59 12.94
N GLN A 115 11.62 2.79 13.24
CA GLN A 115 11.07 4.05 12.74
C GLN A 115 11.23 4.19 11.22
N GLN A 116 12.36 3.77 10.64
CA GLN A 116 12.59 3.82 9.18
C GLN A 116 11.70 2.82 8.42
N MET A 117 11.40 1.67 9.00
CA MET A 117 10.39 0.74 8.45
C MET A 117 8.97 1.34 8.54
N ALA A 118 8.64 2.01 9.64
CA ALA A 118 7.36 2.71 9.79
C ALA A 118 7.21 3.86 8.77
N TYR A 119 8.28 4.63 8.51
CA TYR A 119 8.29 5.68 7.48
C TYR A 119 8.10 5.13 6.06
N GLY A 120 8.71 3.98 5.73
CA GLY A 120 8.50 3.31 4.44
C GLY A 120 7.04 2.87 4.25
N MET A 121 6.41 2.37 5.31
CA MET A 121 5.00 1.96 5.31
C MET A 121 4.03 3.15 5.27
N ALA A 122 4.38 4.27 5.88
CA ALA A 122 3.62 5.52 5.79
C ALA A 122 3.63 6.10 4.36
N CYS A 123 4.77 6.03 3.65
CA CYS A 123 4.86 6.46 2.25
C CYS A 123 4.02 5.61 1.29
N THR A 124 3.62 4.39 1.67
CA THR A 124 2.74 3.54 0.83
C THR A 124 1.27 3.99 0.89
N ASN A 125 0.90 4.85 1.86
CA ASN A 125 -0.45 5.40 2.02
C ASN A 125 -0.54 6.89 1.63
N LEU A 126 0.57 7.50 1.16
CA LEU A 126 0.60 8.86 0.63
C LEU A 126 0.40 8.81 -0.89
#